data_AF-A0A411ZUJ6-F1
#
_entry.id   AF-A0A411ZUJ6-F1
#
_cell.length_a   1.000
_cell.length_b   1.000
_cell.length_c   1.000
_cell.angle_alpha   90.00
_cell.angle_beta   90.00
_cell.angle_gamma   90.00
#
_symmetry.space_group_name_H-M   'P 1'
#
loop_
_entity.id
_entity.type
_entity.pdbx_description
1 polymer ?
#
loop_
_entity_poly.entity_id
_entity_poly.type
_entity_poly.pdbx_seq_one_letter_code
_entity_poly.pdbx_strand_id
1 'polypeptide(L)'
;MAQQLTDRERKIIKNLIFDGCAEDEIFLQLGATPEQIRELVAEVALETREKMQRIRGLLHYLQLETLPIERRRHDTIDLLCSLSEVIYYWPVEMREQMDITCRVQHYEERDLKSLAHRLCISEPDYVFLTQAKMLLDDLYATDYRNRYREDPRARR
;
A
#
# COMPACT_ATOMS: atom_id res chain seq x y z
N MET A 1 33.48 6.87 -18.31
CA MET A 1 33.16 6.11 -17.08
C MET A 1 31.74 6.44 -16.73
N ALA A 2 30.84 5.45 -16.66
CA ALA A 2 29.45 5.72 -16.29
C ALA A 2 29.40 6.19 -14.83
N GLN A 3 28.71 7.30 -14.58
CA GLN A 3 28.53 7.84 -13.24
C GLN A 3 27.63 6.86 -12.46
N GLN A 4 28.06 6.44 -11.27
CA GLN A 4 27.20 5.64 -10.40
C GLN A 4 26.16 6.56 -9.77
N LEU A 5 24.89 6.19 -9.90
CA LEU A 5 23.79 6.87 -9.22
C LEU A 5 23.96 6.73 -7.71
N THR A 6 23.73 7.82 -6.99
CA THR A 6 23.61 7.82 -5.54
C THR A 6 22.32 7.12 -5.10
N ASP A 7 22.25 6.68 -3.83
CA ASP A 7 21.04 6.07 -3.27
C ASP A 7 19.81 6.98 -3.35
N ARG A 8 20.04 8.29 -3.22
CA ARG A 8 18.99 9.31 -3.36
C ARG A 8 18.46 9.38 -4.78
N GLU A 9 19.34 9.37 -5.78
CA GLU A 9 18.94 9.40 -7.19
C GLU A 9 18.23 8.11 -7.59
N ARG A 10 18.74 6.94 -7.18
CA ARG A 10 18.04 5.66 -7.38
C ARG A 10 16.64 5.70 -6.79
N LYS A 11 16.47 6.22 -5.57
CA LYS A 11 15.15 6.34 -4.92
C LYS A 11 14.20 7.24 -5.70
N ILE A 12 14.66 8.39 -6.17
CA ILE A 12 13.84 9.31 -6.98
C ILE A 12 13.40 8.63 -8.29
N ILE A 13 14.33 7.97 -8.98
CA ILE A 13 14.06 7.27 -10.24
C ILE A 13 13.05 6.14 -10.03
N LYS A 14 13.21 5.32 -8.98
CA LYS A 14 12.27 4.24 -8.64
C LYS A 14 10.85 4.77 -8.40
N ASN A 15 10.71 5.88 -7.67
CA ASN A 15 9.41 6.51 -7.43
C ASN A 15 8.74 6.98 -8.73
N LEU A 16 9.50 7.63 -9.61
CA LEU A 16 9.00 8.08 -10.92
C LEU A 16 8.60 6.92 -11.84
N ILE A 17 9.37 5.83 -11.85
CA ILE A 17 9.03 4.59 -12.57
C ILE A 17 7.69 4.05 -12.08
N PHE A 18 7.48 4.00 -10.77
CA PHE A 18 6.25 3.48 -10.19
C PHE A 18 5.02 4.35 -10.52
N ASP A 19 5.15 5.67 -10.43
CA ASP A 19 4.05 6.61 -10.69
C ASP A 19 3.58 6.60 -12.16
N GLY A 20 4.31 5.92 -13.05
CA GLY A 20 4.04 5.90 -14.49
C GLY A 20 4.33 7.24 -15.17
N CYS A 21 4.86 8.22 -14.42
CA CYS A 21 5.29 9.55 -14.87
C CYS A 21 6.72 9.54 -15.44
N ALA A 22 7.14 8.38 -15.96
CA ALA A 22 8.49 8.08 -16.35
C ALA A 22 8.71 8.41 -17.83
N GLU A 23 9.13 9.64 -18.13
CA GLU A 23 9.74 9.93 -19.44
C GLU A 23 11.25 9.69 -19.35
N ASP A 24 11.80 8.92 -20.30
CA ASP A 24 13.22 8.55 -20.35
C ASP A 24 14.14 9.80 -20.28
N GLU A 25 13.67 10.94 -20.78
CA GLU A 25 14.37 12.22 -20.74
C GLU A 25 14.63 12.73 -19.32
N ILE A 26 13.72 12.49 -18.37
CA ILE A 26 13.85 12.91 -16.97
C ILE A 26 14.97 12.11 -16.28
N PHE A 27 15.08 10.83 -16.58
CA PHE A 27 16.11 9.96 -16.01
C PHE A 27 17.50 10.26 -16.56
N LEU A 28 17.58 10.57 -17.85
CA LEU A 28 18.81 11.01 -18.50
C LEU A 28 19.30 12.35 -17.91
N GLN A 29 18.40 13.27 -17.58
CA GLN A 29 18.74 14.52 -16.88
C GLN A 29 19.27 14.30 -15.45
N LEU A 30 18.86 13.21 -14.79
CA LEU A 30 19.40 12.75 -13.51
C LEU A 30 20.74 12.00 -13.65
N GLY A 31 21.31 11.93 -14.87
CA GLY A 31 22.61 11.31 -15.13
C GLY A 31 22.56 9.78 -15.21
N ALA A 32 21.36 9.17 -15.25
CA ALA A 32 21.21 7.73 -15.41
C ALA A 32 21.42 7.31 -16.86
N THR A 33 22.11 6.19 -17.09
CA THR A 33 22.20 5.59 -18.44
C THR A 33 20.95 4.75 -18.76
N PRO A 34 20.65 4.50 -20.05
CA PRO A 34 19.56 3.61 -20.45
C PRO A 34 19.64 2.21 -19.84
N GLU A 35 20.84 1.67 -19.61
CA GLU A 35 21.05 0.40 -18.93
C GLU A 35 20.65 0.48 -17.45
N GLN A 36 21.09 1.53 -16.73
CA GLN A 36 20.73 1.75 -15.32
C GLN A 36 19.22 1.92 -15.14
N ILE A 37 18.56 2.64 -16.06
CA ILE A 37 17.10 2.80 -16.06
C ILE A 37 16.43 1.44 -16.22
N ARG A 38 16.86 0.63 -17.20
CA ARG A 38 16.30 -0.72 -17.41
C ARG A 38 16.49 -1.63 -16.20
N GLU A 39 17.64 -1.58 -15.55
CA GLU A 39 17.89 -2.31 -14.30
C GLU A 39 16.96 -1.85 -13.18
N LEU A 40 16.78 -0.55 -12.99
CA LEU A 40 15.88 0.00 -11.97
C LEU A 40 14.41 -0.34 -12.25
N VAL A 41 13.98 -0.30 -13.51
CA VAL A 41 12.62 -0.73 -13.90
C VAL A 41 12.40 -2.20 -13.55
N ALA A 42 13.36 -3.06 -13.87
CA ALA A 42 13.28 -4.48 -13.51
C ALA A 42 13.26 -4.69 -11.99
N GLU A 43 14.08 -3.93 -11.24
CA GLU A 43 14.12 -3.97 -9.78
C GLU A 43 12.76 -3.57 -9.16
N VAL A 44 12.17 -2.45 -9.60
CA VAL A 44 10.85 -2.01 -9.14
C VAL A 44 9.78 -3.05 -9.47
N ALA A 45 9.77 -3.60 -10.70
CA ALA A 45 8.80 -4.60 -11.10
C ALA A 45 8.90 -5.89 -10.25
N LEU A 46 10.11 -6.33 -9.92
CA LEU A 46 10.34 -7.47 -9.03
C LEU A 46 9.89 -7.18 -7.61
N GLU A 47 10.30 -6.04 -7.03
CA GLU A 47 9.90 -5.63 -5.68
C GLU A 47 8.37 -5.55 -5.54
N THR A 48 7.70 -4.92 -6.51
CA THR A 48 6.24 -4.82 -6.54
C THR A 48 5.60 -6.21 -6.64
N ARG A 49 6.11 -7.09 -7.51
CA ARG A 49 5.60 -8.45 -7.65
C ARG A 49 5.73 -9.26 -6.36
N GLU A 50 6.88 -9.22 -5.71
CA GLU A 50 7.11 -9.92 -4.43
C GLU A 50 6.18 -9.39 -3.33
N LYS A 51 5.95 -8.07 -3.31
CA LYS A 51 5.05 -7.46 -2.34
C LYS A 51 3.59 -7.86 -2.59
N MET A 52 3.16 -7.88 -3.85
CA MET A 52 1.83 -8.37 -4.25
C MET A 52 1.63 -9.84 -3.87
N GLN A 53 2.64 -10.69 -4.09
CA GLN A 53 2.58 -12.10 -3.67
C GLN A 53 2.45 -12.24 -2.16
N ARG A 54 3.21 -11.47 -1.37
CA ARG A 54 3.10 -11.44 0.09
C ARG A 54 1.72 -10.98 0.56
N ILE A 55 1.19 -9.91 -0.02
CA ILE A 55 -0.16 -9.40 0.26
C ILE A 55 -1.22 -10.48 -0.01
N ARG A 56 -1.16 -11.14 -1.18
CA ARG A 56 -2.09 -12.22 -1.53
C ARG A 56 -1.99 -13.41 -0.58
N GLY A 57 -0.77 -13.79 -0.17
CA GLY A 57 -0.56 -14.84 0.83
C GLY A 57 -1.13 -14.49 2.20
N LEU A 58 -0.91 -13.26 2.66
CA LEU A 58 -1.47 -12.74 3.91
C LEU A 58 -3.00 -12.70 3.87
N LEU A 59 -3.57 -12.24 2.76
CA LEU A 59 -5.00 -12.19 2.55
C LEU A 59 -5.64 -13.58 2.56
N HIS A 60 -5.02 -14.56 1.89
CA HIS A 60 -5.45 -15.95 1.94
C HIS A 60 -5.43 -16.49 3.38
N TYR A 61 -4.37 -16.20 4.13
CA TYR A 61 -4.26 -16.58 5.54
C TYR A 61 -5.34 -15.93 6.41
N LEU A 62 -5.64 -14.65 6.20
CA LEU A 62 -6.71 -13.93 6.90
C LEU A 62 -8.11 -14.50 6.60
N GLN A 63 -8.31 -15.19 5.48
CA GLN A 63 -9.59 -15.83 5.15
C GLN A 63 -9.81 -17.17 5.87
N LEU A 64 -8.82 -17.71 6.59
CA LEU A 64 -8.99 -18.94 7.36
C LEU A 64 -9.94 -18.74 8.56
N GLU A 65 -10.88 -19.65 8.75
CA GLU A 65 -11.88 -19.58 9.83
C GLU A 65 -11.27 -19.77 11.22
N THR A 66 -10.15 -20.48 11.34
CA THR A 66 -9.55 -20.89 12.62
C THR A 66 -8.61 -19.85 13.22
N LEU A 67 -8.43 -18.69 12.58
CA LEU A 67 -7.46 -17.68 13.00
C LEU A 67 -7.95 -16.93 14.26
N PRO A 68 -7.20 -16.93 15.38
CA PRO A 68 -7.57 -16.19 16.58
C PRO A 68 -7.74 -14.70 16.31
N ILE A 69 -8.72 -14.06 16.97
CA ILE A 69 -9.09 -12.65 16.71
C ILE A 69 -7.91 -11.69 16.87
N GLU A 70 -7.08 -11.83 17.89
CA GLU A 70 -5.95 -10.92 18.10
C GLU A 70 -4.89 -11.05 17.00
N ARG A 71 -4.67 -12.28 16.51
CA ARG A 71 -3.78 -12.51 15.39
C ARG A 71 -4.37 -11.95 14.10
N ARG A 72 -5.68 -12.15 13.88
CA ARG A 72 -6.41 -11.57 12.76
C ARG A 72 -6.32 -10.04 12.73
N ARG A 73 -6.45 -9.37 13.88
CA ARG A 73 -6.29 -7.90 13.99
C ARG A 73 -4.89 -7.47 13.59
N HIS A 74 -3.87 -8.08 14.18
CA HIS A 74 -2.48 -7.77 13.87
C HIS A 74 -2.18 -7.95 12.38
N ASP A 75 -2.53 -9.09 11.82
CA ASP A 75 -2.28 -9.40 10.41
C ASP A 75 -3.15 -8.53 9.47
N THR A 76 -4.32 -8.05 9.92
CA THR A 76 -5.13 -7.07 9.17
C THR A 76 -4.46 -5.69 9.15
N ILE A 77 -3.81 -5.27 10.24
CA ILE A 77 -3.02 -4.02 10.26
C ILE A 77 -1.88 -4.13 9.26
N ASP A 78 -1.14 -5.25 9.29
CA ASP A 78 -0.03 -5.50 8.37
C ASP A 78 -0.50 -5.52 6.90
N LEU A 79 -1.66 -6.10 6.64
CA LEU A 79 -2.30 -6.08 5.32
C LEU A 79 -2.57 -4.64 4.87
N LEU A 80 -3.26 -3.84 5.69
CA LEU A 80 -3.63 -2.47 5.34
C LEU A 80 -2.40 -1.60 5.11
N CYS A 81 -1.38 -1.71 5.97
CA CYS A 81 -0.10 -1.02 5.77
C CYS A 81 0.55 -1.46 4.45
N SER A 82 0.63 -2.76 4.17
CA SER A 82 1.23 -3.28 2.93
C SER A 82 0.48 -2.80 1.69
N LEU A 83 -0.85 -2.72 1.75
CA LEU A 83 -1.68 -2.17 0.67
C LEU A 83 -1.41 -0.68 0.46
N SER A 84 -1.34 0.12 1.53
CA SER A 84 -0.96 1.54 1.43
C SER A 84 0.39 1.69 0.73
N GLU A 85 1.39 0.93 1.16
CA GLU A 85 2.73 1.03 0.58
C GLU A 85 2.79 0.62 -0.88
N VAL A 86 1.94 -0.32 -1.34
CA VAL A 86 1.89 -0.67 -2.77
C VAL A 86 1.11 0.36 -3.56
N ILE A 87 -0.03 0.84 -3.05
CA ILE A 87 -0.90 1.75 -3.79
C ILE A 87 -0.29 3.14 -3.92
N TYR A 88 0.33 3.63 -2.85
CA TYR A 88 0.93 4.95 -2.81
C TYR A 88 2.44 4.93 -3.03
N TYR A 89 3.09 3.76 -3.05
CA TYR A 89 4.54 3.57 -3.24
C TYR A 89 5.42 4.34 -2.25
N TRP A 90 4.90 4.55 -1.04
CA TRP A 90 5.59 5.27 0.02
C TRP A 90 5.55 4.42 1.29
N PRO A 91 6.61 4.46 2.12
CA PRO A 91 6.58 3.80 3.42
C PRO A 91 5.44 4.37 4.26
N VAL A 92 4.70 3.50 4.93
CA VAL A 92 3.66 3.93 5.87
C VAL A 92 4.33 4.61 7.06
N GLU A 93 3.98 5.87 7.28
CA GLU A 93 4.53 6.63 8.41
C GLU A 93 3.96 6.09 9.73
N MET A 94 4.72 6.25 10.82
CA MET A 94 4.31 5.83 12.16
C MET A 94 2.92 6.37 12.56
N ARG A 95 2.59 7.59 12.11
CA ARG A 95 1.28 8.20 12.37
C ARG A 95 0.15 7.46 11.65
N GLU A 96 0.34 7.11 10.39
CA GLU A 96 -0.63 6.33 9.59
C GLU A 96 -0.78 4.92 10.16
N GLN A 97 0.33 4.26 10.51
CA GLN A 97 0.28 2.94 11.13
C GLN A 97 -0.49 2.95 12.46
N MET A 98 -0.25 3.96 13.31
CA MET A 98 -0.97 4.12 14.57
C MET A 98 -2.47 4.31 14.32
N ASP A 99 -2.82 5.12 13.33
CA ASP A 99 -4.20 5.40 12.96
C ASP A 99 -4.93 4.15 12.42
N ILE A 100 -4.28 3.35 11.57
CA ILE A 100 -4.76 2.04 11.15
C ILE A 100 -4.96 1.11 12.36
N THR A 101 -3.97 1.04 13.26
CA THR A 101 -4.01 0.21 14.47
C THR A 101 -5.20 0.57 15.36
N CYS A 102 -5.38 1.86 15.63
CA CYS A 102 -6.47 2.39 16.45
C CYS A 102 -7.86 2.09 15.86
N ARG A 103 -7.98 1.95 14.54
CA ARG A 103 -9.25 1.54 13.91
C ARG A 103 -9.47 0.03 14.03
N VAL A 104 -8.47 -0.75 13.62
CA VAL A 104 -8.58 -2.21 13.54
C VAL A 104 -8.77 -2.86 14.91
N GLN A 105 -8.21 -2.28 15.98
CA GLN A 105 -8.38 -2.80 17.34
C GLN A 105 -9.87 -2.86 17.79
N HIS A 106 -10.73 -2.03 17.22
CA HIS A 106 -12.16 -1.97 17.54
C HIS A 106 -13.03 -2.80 16.61
N TYR A 107 -12.46 -3.44 15.59
CA TYR A 107 -13.22 -4.28 14.69
C TYR A 107 -13.53 -5.62 15.35
N GLU A 108 -14.77 -6.07 15.14
CA GLU A 108 -15.19 -7.42 15.49
C GLU A 108 -14.69 -8.42 14.44
N GLU A 109 -14.66 -9.70 14.79
CA GLU A 109 -14.19 -10.75 13.89
C GLU A 109 -14.93 -10.73 12.53
N ARG A 110 -16.24 -10.48 12.56
CA ARG A 110 -17.07 -10.36 11.35
C ARG A 110 -16.59 -9.22 10.44
N ASP A 111 -16.22 -8.07 11.00
CA ASP A 111 -15.80 -6.92 10.22
C ASP A 111 -14.43 -7.17 9.58
N LEU A 112 -13.51 -7.79 10.32
CA LEU A 112 -12.19 -8.21 9.82
C LEU A 112 -12.33 -9.23 8.69
N LYS A 113 -13.22 -10.23 8.84
CA LYS A 113 -13.53 -11.19 7.78
C LYS A 113 -14.13 -10.47 6.58
N SER A 114 -15.12 -9.59 6.78
CA SER A 114 -15.76 -8.83 5.71
C SER A 114 -14.74 -8.04 4.90
N LEU A 115 -13.80 -7.34 5.57
CA LEU A 115 -12.72 -6.59 4.94
C LEU A 115 -11.85 -7.48 4.05
N ALA A 116 -11.41 -8.63 4.55
CA ALA A 116 -10.60 -9.57 3.77
C ALA A 116 -11.35 -10.17 2.57
N HIS A 117 -12.68 -10.29 2.63
CA HIS A 117 -13.49 -10.80 1.52
C HIS A 117 -13.77 -9.76 0.43
N ARG A 118 -13.57 -8.46 0.71
CA ARG A 118 -13.69 -7.40 -0.31
C ARG A 118 -12.57 -7.45 -1.36
N LEU A 119 -11.48 -8.15 -1.06
CA LEU A 119 -10.32 -8.29 -1.92
C LEU A 119 -10.30 -9.70 -2.52
N CYS A 120 -10.37 -9.79 -3.85
CA CYS A 120 -10.39 -11.08 -4.54
C CYS A 120 -8.97 -11.52 -4.94
N ILE A 121 -8.45 -12.57 -4.28
CA ILE A 121 -7.06 -13.04 -4.42
C ILE A 121 -6.77 -13.63 -5.82
N SER A 122 -7.78 -13.97 -6.62
CA SER A 122 -7.58 -14.52 -7.96
C SER A 122 -7.61 -13.47 -9.08
N GLU A 123 -7.97 -12.22 -8.77
CA GLU A 123 -8.08 -11.16 -9.78
C GLU A 123 -6.71 -10.74 -10.31
N PRO A 124 -6.63 -10.21 -11.54
CA PRO A 124 -5.43 -9.54 -12.03
C PRO A 124 -4.99 -8.39 -11.12
N ASP A 125 -3.69 -8.08 -11.09
CA ASP A 125 -3.13 -7.07 -10.17
C ASP A 125 -3.80 -5.70 -10.29
N TYR A 126 -4.10 -5.22 -11.50
CA TYR A 126 -4.74 -3.92 -11.68
C TYR A 126 -6.17 -3.87 -11.09
N VAL A 127 -6.92 -4.98 -11.17
CA VAL A 127 -8.26 -5.10 -10.57
C VAL A 127 -8.13 -5.17 -9.05
N PHE A 128 -7.22 -6.00 -8.56
CA PHE A 128 -6.95 -6.15 -7.13
C PHE A 128 -6.56 -4.82 -6.49
N LEU A 129 -5.64 -4.07 -7.12
CA LEU A 129 -5.19 -2.78 -6.62
C LEU A 129 -6.30 -1.73 -6.63
N THR A 130 -7.21 -1.79 -7.61
CA THR A 130 -8.40 -0.94 -7.63
C THR A 130 -9.32 -1.23 -6.44
N GLN A 131 -9.59 -2.51 -6.16
CA GLN A 131 -10.39 -2.92 -4.99
C GLN A 131 -9.72 -2.50 -3.68
N ALA A 132 -8.41 -2.67 -3.57
CA ALA A 132 -7.64 -2.28 -2.41
C ALA A 132 -7.61 -0.76 -2.21
N LYS A 133 -7.53 0.03 -3.28
CA LYS A 133 -7.64 1.49 -3.18
C LYS A 133 -9.00 1.90 -2.63
N MET A 134 -10.09 1.33 -3.16
CA MET A 134 -11.44 1.60 -2.64
C MET A 134 -11.58 1.20 -1.18
N LEU A 135 -10.96 0.09 -0.77
CA LEU A 135 -10.92 -0.34 0.63
C LEU A 135 -10.25 0.70 1.54
N LEU A 136 -9.06 1.18 1.14
CA LEU A 136 -8.32 2.19 1.89
C LEU A 136 -9.06 3.53 1.93
N ASP A 137 -9.62 3.96 0.79
CA ASP A 137 -10.40 5.18 0.69
C ASP A 137 -11.63 5.13 1.62
N ASP A 138 -12.33 3.99 1.70
CA ASP A 138 -13.42 3.79 2.66
C ASP A 138 -12.93 3.87 4.12
N LEU A 139 -11.81 3.19 4.43
CA LEU A 139 -11.21 3.21 5.76
C LEU A 139 -10.91 4.65 6.20
N TYR A 140 -10.27 5.44 5.32
CA TYR A 140 -9.91 6.84 5.55
C TYR A 140 -11.09 7.82 5.47
N ALA A 141 -12.13 7.52 4.70
CA ALA A 141 -13.34 8.35 4.64
C ALA A 141 -14.13 8.32 5.96
N THR A 142 -14.05 7.21 6.71
CA THR A 142 -14.63 7.11 8.06
C THR A 142 -14.08 8.18 9.00
N ASP A 143 -12.83 8.62 8.77
CA ASP A 143 -12.16 9.65 9.55
C ASP A 143 -12.74 11.04 9.35
N TYR A 144 -13.14 11.36 8.13
CA TYR A 144 -13.78 12.64 7.84
C TYR A 144 -15.13 12.75 8.55
N ARG A 145 -15.92 11.67 8.59
CA ARG A 145 -17.24 11.67 9.24
C ARG A 145 -17.17 11.69 10.77
N ASN A 146 -16.18 11.04 11.37
CA ASN A 146 -16.04 11.01 12.83
C ASN A 146 -15.43 12.32 13.37
N ARG A 147 -14.44 12.91 12.69
CA ARG A 147 -13.92 14.25 13.05
C ARG A 147 -14.99 15.34 12.93
N TYR A 148 -15.86 15.29 11.91
CA TYR A 148 -17.01 16.21 11.80
C TYR A 148 -18.13 15.95 12.82
N ARG A 149 -18.26 14.73 13.34
CA ARG A 149 -19.21 14.42 14.42
C ARG A 149 -18.72 14.87 15.79
N GLU A 150 -17.41 14.83 16.00
CA GLU A 150 -16.75 15.23 17.25
C GLU A 150 -16.39 16.72 17.29
N ASP A 151 -16.39 17.44 16.16
CA ASP A 151 -16.22 18.89 16.14
C ASP A 151 -17.50 19.61 16.62
N PRO A 152 -17.48 20.28 17.78
CA PRO A 152 -18.64 21.03 18.29
C PRO A 152 -19.01 22.21 17.38
N ARG A 153 -18.10 22.67 16.49
CA ARG A 153 -18.30 23.75 15.52
C ARG A 153 -18.98 23.30 14.24
N ALA A 154 -19.01 21.99 13.94
CA ALA A 154 -19.79 21.47 12.82
C ALA A 154 -21.32 21.52 13.09
N ARG A 155 -21.72 21.82 14.34
CA ARG A 155 -23.12 22.03 14.73
C ARG A 155 -23.47 23.49 15.05
N ARG A 156 -22.52 24.43 15.01
CA ARG A 156 -22.72 25.88 15.19
C ARG A 156 -21.61 26.71 14.56
#